data_AF-A0A8H5XGF7-F1
#
_entry.id   AF-A0A8H5XGF7-F1
#
_cell.length_a   1.000
_cell.length_b   1.000
_cell.length_c   1.000
_cell.angle_alpha   90.00
_cell.angle_beta   90.00
_cell.angle_gamma   90.00
#
_symmetry.space_group_name_H-M   'P 1'
#
loop_
_entity.id
_entity.type
_entity.pdbx_description
1 polymer ?
#
loop_
_entity_poly.entity_id
_entity_poly.type
_entity_poly.pdbx_seq_one_letter_code
_entity_poly.pdbx_strand_id
1 'polypeptide(L)'
;QSLAELARDGARSLVNQFLSTCPRNSDAEGVLLTLPAPSTRLPREKPVPQAKPPTKWERFAAKKGIKPKTREQRRNLAFDEQTGEWQRKWGYKALNKKGEDWPIVEVDMEAEKKRKEGTSIRGDGRRERKERIKRNERMMRKNQARGTGK
;
A
#
# COMPACT_ATOMS: atom_id res chain seq x y z
N GLN A 1 60.38 7.63 -15.26
CA GLN A 1 59.07 8.22 -15.61
C GLN A 1 58.32 8.44 -14.32
N SER A 2 57.85 9.65 -14.08
CA SER A 2 57.17 10.00 -12.83
C SER A 2 55.72 9.50 -12.86
N LEU A 3 55.18 9.07 -11.72
CA LEU A 3 53.77 8.64 -11.62
C LEU A 3 52.80 9.76 -12.07
N ALA A 4 53.20 11.02 -11.91
CA ALA A 4 52.41 12.18 -12.29
C ALA A 4 52.21 12.30 -13.80
N GLU A 5 53.23 12.04 -14.62
CA GLU A 5 53.14 12.11 -16.08
C GLU A 5 52.16 11.05 -16.62
N LEU A 6 52.28 9.81 -16.14
CA LEU A 6 51.39 8.71 -16.54
C LEU A 6 49.93 8.98 -16.14
N ALA A 7 49.70 9.49 -14.93
CA ALA A 7 48.37 9.87 -14.47
C ALA A 7 47.78 11.03 -15.30
N ARG A 8 48.60 12.01 -15.69
CA ARG A 8 48.18 13.14 -16.52
C ARG A 8 47.67 12.68 -17.88
N ASP A 9 48.39 11.76 -18.52
CA ASP A 9 48.03 11.26 -19.84
C ASP A 9 46.72 10.43 -19.80
N GLY A 10 46.55 9.61 -18.75
CA GLY A 10 45.29 8.89 -18.50
C GLY A 10 44.10 9.82 -18.26
N ALA A 11 44.27 10.84 -17.40
CA ALA A 11 43.22 11.83 -17.13
C ALA A 11 42.83 12.62 -18.38
N ARG A 12 43.81 12.98 -19.23
CA ARG A 12 43.55 13.69 -20.49
C ARG A 12 42.68 12.85 -21.43
N SER A 13 42.95 11.55 -21.53
CA SER A 13 42.11 10.64 -22.32
C SER A 13 40.67 10.56 -21.79
N LEU A 14 40.49 10.48 -20.46
CA LEU A 14 39.17 10.42 -19.84
C LEU A 14 38.35 11.70 -20.07
N VAL A 15 38.96 12.87 -19.90
CA VAL A 15 38.29 14.16 -20.14
C VAL A 15 37.87 14.28 -21.61
N ASN A 16 38.75 13.92 -22.56
CA ASN A 16 38.42 13.93 -23.98
C ASN A 16 37.22 13.02 -24.30
N GLN A 17 37.13 11.85 -23.66
CA GLN A 17 36.01 10.93 -23.84
C GLN A 17 34.69 11.52 -23.30
N PHE A 18 34.69 12.11 -22.09
CA PHE A 18 33.49 12.74 -21.54
C PHE A 18 32.98 13.89 -22.41
N LEU A 19 33.88 14.76 -22.89
CA LEU A 19 33.49 15.94 -23.67
C LEU A 19 33.04 15.61 -25.11
N SER A 20 33.50 14.49 -25.68
CA SER A 20 33.18 14.10 -27.07
C SER A 20 31.99 13.14 -27.18
N THR A 21 31.83 12.23 -26.22
CA THR A 21 30.86 11.11 -26.33
C THR A 21 29.60 11.26 -25.49
N CYS A 22 29.64 12.04 -24.39
CA CYS A 22 28.49 12.23 -23.52
C CYS A 22 27.64 13.42 -23.99
N PRO A 23 26.31 13.27 -24.13
CA PRO A 23 25.45 14.38 -24.52
C PRO A 23 25.35 15.41 -23.40
N ARG A 24 25.31 16.68 -23.80
CA ARG A 24 25.29 17.85 -22.93
C ARG A 24 23.88 18.39 -22.78
N ASN A 25 23.39 18.47 -21.55
CA ASN A 25 22.15 19.14 -21.20
C ASN A 25 22.49 20.51 -20.60
N SER A 26 21.96 21.57 -21.19
CA SER A 26 22.09 22.93 -20.65
C SER A 26 20.75 23.37 -20.09
N ASP A 27 20.67 23.47 -18.76
CA ASP A 27 19.52 23.96 -18.03
C ASP A 27 19.85 25.31 -17.38
N ALA A 28 18.86 25.98 -16.78
CA ALA A 28 19.06 27.27 -16.10
C ALA A 28 20.08 27.22 -14.95
N GLU A 29 20.32 26.03 -14.38
CA GLU A 29 21.28 25.79 -13.31
C GLU A 29 22.71 25.54 -13.81
N GLY A 30 22.89 25.23 -15.11
CA GLY A 30 24.20 25.05 -15.71
C GLY A 30 24.27 23.98 -16.80
N VAL A 31 25.49 23.55 -17.09
CA VAL A 31 25.80 22.59 -18.15
C VAL A 31 26.18 21.24 -17.53
N LEU A 32 25.38 20.22 -17.78
CA LEU A 32 25.56 18.87 -17.25
C LEU A 32 25.81 17.86 -18.39
N LEU A 33 26.64 16.85 -18.13
CA LEU A 33 26.87 15.73 -19.05
C LEU A 33 26.05 14.52 -18.60
N THR A 34 25.38 13.85 -19.55
CA THR A 34 24.69 12.59 -19.27
C THR A 34 25.67 11.44 -19.41
N LEU A 35 25.99 10.77 -18.29
CA LEU A 35 26.91 9.64 -18.28
C LEU A 35 26.19 8.35 -18.72
N PRO A 36 26.89 7.45 -19.44
CA PRO A 36 26.35 6.12 -19.76
C PRO A 36 26.20 5.27 -18.49
N ALA A 37 25.40 4.20 -18.58
CA ALA A 37 25.29 3.23 -17.50
C ALA A 37 26.67 2.59 -17.21
N PRO A 38 27.01 2.35 -15.93
CA PRO A 38 28.30 1.78 -15.56
C PRO A 38 28.46 0.38 -16.18
N SER A 39 29.57 0.17 -16.90
CA SER A 39 29.90 -1.10 -17.55
C SER A 39 30.46 -2.15 -16.59
N THR A 40 31.13 -1.70 -15.53
CA THR A 40 31.71 -2.57 -14.49
C THR A 40 30.61 -3.10 -13.58
N ARG A 41 30.35 -4.41 -13.63
CA ARG A 41 29.37 -5.06 -12.74
C ARG A 41 29.92 -5.13 -11.32
N LEU A 42 29.35 -4.35 -10.41
CA LEU A 42 29.65 -4.41 -8.99
C LEU A 42 28.63 -5.29 -8.26
N PRO A 43 29.04 -6.05 -7.23
CA PRO A 43 28.09 -6.81 -6.42
C PRO A 43 27.17 -5.84 -5.67
N ARG A 44 25.89 -6.22 -5.57
CA ARG A 44 24.91 -5.44 -4.81
C ARG A 44 25.16 -5.61 -3.32
N GLU A 45 24.95 -4.54 -2.56
CA GLU A 45 24.95 -4.59 -1.09
C GLU A 45 23.82 -5.47 -0.55
N LYS A 46 22.62 -5.33 -1.13
CA LYS A 46 21.41 -6.04 -0.69
C LYS A 46 20.86 -6.93 -1.80
N PRO A 47 20.33 -8.11 -1.43
CA PRO A 47 19.66 -8.97 -2.38
C PRO A 47 18.50 -8.22 -3.05
N VAL A 48 18.16 -8.64 -4.26
CA VAL A 48 16.96 -8.12 -4.93
C VAL A 48 15.75 -8.44 -4.05
N PRO A 49 14.83 -7.49 -3.79
CA PRO A 49 13.65 -7.74 -3.01
C PRO A 49 12.88 -8.94 -3.56
N GLN A 50 12.68 -9.97 -2.73
CA GLN A 50 11.94 -11.15 -3.15
C GLN A 50 10.48 -10.80 -3.41
N ALA A 51 9.88 -11.43 -4.42
CA ALA A 51 8.47 -11.26 -4.72
C ALA A 51 7.63 -11.69 -3.51
N LYS A 52 6.64 -10.86 -3.15
CA LYS A 52 5.77 -11.15 -2.00
C LYS A 52 4.99 -12.45 -2.26
N PRO A 53 5.00 -13.41 -1.33
CA PRO A 53 4.26 -14.65 -1.51
C PRO A 53 2.74 -14.36 -1.54
N PRO A 54 1.97 -15.04 -2.41
CA PRO A 54 0.54 -14.78 -2.54
C PRO A 54 -0.20 -15.20 -1.27
N THR A 55 -1.08 -14.32 -0.80
CA THR A 55 -1.93 -14.54 0.38
C THR A 55 -2.96 -15.64 0.11
N LYS A 56 -3.55 -16.21 1.17
CA LYS A 56 -4.60 -17.24 1.01
C LYS A 56 -5.79 -16.74 0.19
N TRP A 57 -6.15 -15.46 0.34
CA TRP A 57 -7.22 -14.84 -0.43
C TRP A 57 -6.85 -14.68 -1.91
N GLU A 58 -5.62 -14.24 -2.23
CA GLU A 58 -5.17 -14.13 -3.62
C GLU A 58 -5.13 -15.49 -4.32
N ARG A 59 -4.68 -16.54 -3.63
CA ARG A 59 -4.73 -17.93 -4.16
C ARG A 59 -6.16 -18.37 -4.44
N PHE A 60 -7.09 -18.06 -3.54
CA PHE A 60 -8.50 -18.37 -3.72
C PHE A 60 -9.12 -17.56 -4.86
N ALA A 61 -8.86 -16.25 -4.92
CA ALA A 61 -9.34 -15.36 -5.96
C ALA A 61 -8.84 -15.76 -7.33
N ALA A 62 -7.55 -16.12 -7.46
CA ALA A 62 -6.99 -16.67 -8.69
C ALA A 62 -7.68 -17.98 -9.10
N LYS A 63 -7.86 -18.93 -8.17
CA LYS A 63 -8.54 -20.21 -8.44
C LYS A 63 -10.01 -20.03 -8.85
N LYS A 64 -10.68 -19.01 -8.33
CA LYS A 64 -12.08 -18.71 -8.62
C LYS A 64 -12.28 -17.70 -9.76
N GLY A 65 -11.21 -17.15 -10.34
CA GLY A 65 -11.30 -16.11 -11.37
C GLY A 65 -11.89 -14.78 -10.85
N ILE A 66 -11.81 -14.52 -9.55
CA ILE A 66 -12.34 -13.28 -8.96
C ILE A 66 -11.40 -12.13 -9.33
N LYS A 67 -11.87 -11.26 -10.23
CA LYS A 67 -11.13 -10.07 -10.66
C LYS A 67 -11.08 -9.03 -9.52
N PRO A 68 -9.97 -8.27 -9.40
CA PRO A 68 -9.90 -7.18 -8.43
C PRO A 68 -10.94 -6.10 -8.76
N LYS A 69 -11.46 -5.45 -7.71
CA LYS A 69 -12.42 -4.35 -7.86
C LYS A 69 -11.82 -3.19 -8.66
N THR A 70 -12.62 -2.57 -9.51
CA THR A 70 -12.20 -1.41 -10.30
C THR A 70 -11.86 -0.21 -9.40
N ARG A 71 -11.16 0.80 -9.94
CA ARG A 71 -10.79 2.01 -9.19
C ARG A 71 -12.05 2.73 -8.65
N GLU A 72 -13.10 2.79 -9.45
CA GLU A 72 -14.38 3.43 -9.11
C GLU A 72 -15.11 2.70 -7.98
N GLN A 73 -15.17 1.37 -8.02
CA GLN A 73 -15.76 0.57 -6.95
C GLN A 73 -15.02 0.75 -5.61
N ARG A 74 -13.70 0.98 -5.67
CA ARG A 74 -12.85 1.28 -4.50
C ARG A 74 -12.98 2.71 -3.99
N ARG A 75 -13.64 3.61 -4.72
CA ARG A 75 -13.84 5.01 -4.29
C ARG A 75 -14.62 5.03 -2.97
N ASN A 76 -14.18 5.89 -2.06
CA ASN A 76 -14.78 6.04 -0.73
C ASN A 76 -16.12 6.79 -0.73
N LEU A 77 -16.73 7.08 -1.88
CA LEU A 77 -18.04 7.74 -1.93
C LEU A 77 -19.12 6.69 -2.21
N ALA A 78 -20.23 6.81 -1.50
CA ALA A 78 -21.49 6.13 -1.79
C ALA A 78 -22.63 7.14 -1.65
N PHE A 79 -23.63 7.01 -2.51
CA PHE A 79 -24.82 7.84 -2.47
C PHE A 79 -25.75 7.32 -1.36
N ASP A 80 -26.22 8.21 -0.49
CA ASP A 80 -27.18 7.87 0.55
C ASP A 80 -28.58 8.32 0.13
N GLU A 81 -29.43 7.38 -0.25
CA GLU A 81 -30.78 7.65 -0.80
C GLU A 81 -31.69 8.42 0.18
N GLN A 82 -31.45 8.31 1.50
CA GLN A 82 -32.26 9.01 2.50
C GLN A 82 -31.93 10.51 2.61
N THR A 83 -30.68 10.89 2.36
CA THR A 83 -30.23 12.29 2.47
C THR A 83 -30.06 12.95 1.11
N GLY A 84 -30.02 12.17 0.03
CA GLY A 84 -29.76 12.67 -1.32
C GLY A 84 -28.31 13.12 -1.53
N GLU A 85 -27.41 12.84 -0.59
CA GLU A 85 -26.03 13.31 -0.59
C GLU A 85 -25.02 12.18 -0.79
N TRP A 86 -23.86 12.53 -1.36
CA TRP A 86 -22.72 11.62 -1.44
C TRP A 86 -21.96 11.57 -0.12
N GLN A 87 -22.15 10.48 0.61
CA GLN A 87 -21.45 10.25 1.89
C GLN A 87 -20.26 9.32 1.74
N ARG A 88 -19.36 9.36 2.72
CA ARG A 88 -18.18 8.50 2.73
C ARG A 88 -18.54 7.08 3.21
N LYS A 89 -18.00 6.04 2.56
CA LYS A 89 -18.17 4.63 2.98
C LYS A 89 -17.50 4.35 4.32
N TRP A 90 -16.35 4.97 4.57
CA TRP A 90 -15.58 4.88 5.82
C TRP A 90 -14.87 6.22 6.12
N GLY A 91 -14.58 6.49 7.41
CA GLY A 91 -13.94 7.73 7.87
C GLY A 91 -14.88 8.63 8.67
N TYR A 92 -14.73 9.95 8.52
CA TYR A 92 -15.55 10.95 9.21
C TYR A 92 -17.01 10.89 8.73
N LYS A 93 -17.97 10.87 9.67
CA LYS A 93 -19.42 10.74 9.43
C LYS A 93 -19.78 9.69 8.37
N ALA A 94 -19.09 8.55 8.42
CA ALA A 94 -19.23 7.53 7.39
C ALA A 94 -20.46 6.63 7.59
N LEU A 95 -20.96 6.11 6.47
CA LEU A 95 -22.13 5.23 6.40
C LEU A 95 -21.98 3.97 7.25
N ASN A 96 -20.75 3.50 7.50
CA ASN A 96 -20.50 2.31 8.32
C ASN A 96 -20.93 2.47 9.79
N LYS A 97 -21.15 3.69 10.28
CA LYS A 97 -21.66 4.01 11.63
C LYS A 97 -23.06 4.59 11.62
N LYS A 98 -23.74 4.61 10.47
CA LYS A 98 -25.11 5.08 10.35
C LYS A 98 -26.01 4.25 11.28
N GLY A 99 -26.80 4.93 12.11
CA GLY A 99 -27.67 4.29 13.12
C GLY A 99 -27.07 4.11 14.52
N GLU A 100 -25.75 4.29 14.72
CA GLU A 100 -25.16 4.23 16.08
C GLU A 100 -25.52 5.46 16.93
N ASP A 101 -25.83 6.59 16.29
CA ASP A 101 -26.15 7.89 16.93
C ASP A 101 -27.67 8.17 16.99
N TRP A 102 -28.51 7.21 16.60
CA TRP A 102 -29.96 7.41 16.66
C TRP A 102 -30.46 7.42 18.11
N PRO A 103 -31.25 8.45 18.51
CA PRO A 103 -31.81 8.52 19.86
C PRO A 103 -32.70 7.32 20.18
N ILE A 104 -33.41 6.81 19.18
CA ILE A 104 -34.35 5.69 19.28
C ILE A 104 -33.82 4.55 18.42
N VAL A 105 -33.71 3.36 19.01
CA VAL A 105 -33.33 2.12 18.32
C VAL A 105 -34.46 1.13 18.58
N GLU A 106 -35.04 0.59 17.50
CA GLU A 106 -36.06 -0.44 17.61
C GLU A 106 -35.43 -1.71 18.21
N VAL A 107 -36.08 -2.26 19.24
CA VAL A 107 -35.62 -3.44 19.96
C VAL A 107 -36.67 -4.53 19.82
N ASP A 108 -36.22 -5.72 19.41
CA ASP A 108 -37.02 -6.93 19.55
C ASP A 108 -36.95 -7.42 21.00
N MET A 109 -38.12 -7.49 21.65
CA MET A 109 -38.27 -7.84 23.07
C MET A 109 -37.82 -9.27 23.37
N GLU A 110 -37.87 -10.20 22.41
CA GLU A 110 -37.35 -11.55 22.59
C GLU A 110 -35.81 -11.61 22.57
N ALA A 111 -35.19 -10.81 21.70
CA ALA A 111 -33.75 -10.71 21.58
C ALA A 111 -33.12 -10.04 22.81
N GLU A 112 -33.82 -9.06 23.40
CA GLU A 112 -33.37 -8.39 24.63
C GLU A 112 -33.38 -9.34 25.84
N LYS A 113 -34.42 -10.17 25.98
CA LYS A 113 -34.54 -11.15 27.07
C LYS A 113 -33.45 -12.23 27.05
N LYS A 114 -32.88 -12.54 25.89
CA LYS A 114 -31.81 -13.53 25.72
C LYS A 114 -30.40 -12.93 25.87
N ARG A 115 -30.27 -11.62 26.13
CA ARG A 115 -28.99 -10.93 26.16
C ARG A 115 -28.19 -11.27 27.43
N LYS A 116 -26.87 -11.40 27.28
CA LYS A 116 -25.95 -11.53 28.41
C LYS A 116 -25.87 -10.22 29.18
N GLU A 117 -25.90 -10.32 30.51
CA GLU A 117 -25.80 -9.22 31.46
C GLU A 117 -24.60 -8.31 31.12
N GLY A 118 -24.83 -6.99 31.06
CA GLY A 118 -23.80 -5.99 30.75
C GLY A 118 -23.56 -5.67 29.26
N THR A 119 -24.33 -6.24 28.33
CA THR A 119 -24.30 -5.86 26.90
C THR A 119 -25.42 -4.86 26.58
N SER A 120 -25.20 -3.92 25.65
CA SER A 120 -26.25 -3.02 25.15
C SER A 120 -26.34 -3.07 23.63
N ILE A 121 -27.53 -2.78 23.07
CA ILE A 121 -27.76 -2.84 21.62
C ILE A 121 -26.90 -1.85 20.84
N ARG A 122 -26.63 -0.68 21.42
CA ARG A 122 -25.70 0.31 20.85
C ARG A 122 -24.25 -0.17 20.88
N GLY A 123 -23.89 -1.01 21.85
CA GLY A 123 -22.53 -1.58 21.99
C GLY A 123 -22.25 -2.73 21.03
N ASP A 124 -23.27 -3.44 20.55
CA ASP A 124 -23.12 -4.64 19.74
C ASP A 124 -22.48 -4.37 18.36
N GLY A 125 -22.92 -3.33 17.66
CA GLY A 125 -22.33 -2.96 16.37
C GLY A 125 -20.83 -2.62 16.50
N ARG A 126 -20.45 -1.93 17.58
CA ARG A 126 -19.03 -1.65 17.89
C ARG A 126 -18.26 -2.92 18.24
N ARG A 127 -18.85 -3.84 19.02
CA ARG A 127 -18.23 -5.10 19.42
C ARG A 127 -17.98 -5.99 18.20
N GLU A 128 -18.98 -6.19 17.36
CA GLU A 128 -18.86 -6.98 16.14
C GLU A 128 -17.81 -6.40 15.19
N ARG A 129 -17.81 -5.07 14.99
CA ARG A 129 -16.78 -4.40 14.17
C ARG A 129 -15.38 -4.64 14.72
N LYS A 130 -15.19 -4.51 16.03
CA LYS A 130 -13.90 -4.79 16.69
C LYS A 130 -13.48 -6.25 16.52
N GLU A 131 -14.41 -7.20 16.63
CA GLU A 131 -14.14 -8.62 16.41
C GLU A 131 -13.73 -8.93 14.97
N ARG A 132 -14.41 -8.33 13.98
CA ARG A 132 -14.04 -8.43 12.55
C ARG A 132 -12.65 -7.86 12.29
N ILE A 133 -12.30 -6.73 12.91
CA ILE A 133 -10.95 -6.13 12.82
C ILE A 133 -9.90 -7.08 13.42
N LYS A 134 -10.11 -7.57 14.65
CA LYS A 134 -9.21 -8.53 15.32
C LYS A 134 -9.04 -9.81 14.49
N ARG A 135 -10.11 -10.30 13.87
CA ARG A 135 -10.06 -11.45 12.97
C ARG A 135 -9.20 -11.15 11.73
N ASN A 136 -9.36 -9.99 11.12
CA ASN A 136 -8.56 -9.58 9.96
C ASN A 136 -7.07 -9.49 10.31
N GLU A 137 -6.72 -8.84 11.42
CA GLU A 137 -5.35 -8.75 11.92
C GLU A 137 -4.73 -10.14 12.19
N ARG A 138 -5.52 -11.05 12.78
CA ARG A 138 -5.10 -12.44 13.00
C ARG A 138 -4.80 -13.15 11.66
N MET A 139 -5.62 -12.93 10.65
CA MET A 139 -5.42 -13.52 9.31
C MET A 139 -4.21 -12.91 8.60
N MET A 140 -3.98 -11.60 8.74
CA MET A 140 -2.79 -10.91 8.24
C MET A 140 -1.52 -11.48 8.85
N ARG A 141 -1.46 -11.62 10.18
CA ARG A 141 -0.31 -12.22 10.89
C ARG A 141 -0.05 -13.66 10.45
N LYS A 142 -1.10 -14.46 10.26
CA LYS A 142 -0.98 -15.84 9.73
C LYS A 142 -0.43 -15.87 8.30
N ASN A 143 -0.81 -14.92 7.45
CA ASN A 143 -0.27 -14.82 6.10
C ASN A 143 1.20 -14.39 6.10
N GLN A 144 1.56 -13.43 6.96
CA GLN A 144 2.95 -12.98 7.12
C GLN A 144 3.86 -14.11 7.62
N ALA A 145 3.46 -14.83 8.67
CA ALA A 145 4.24 -15.95 9.20
C ALA A 145 4.48 -17.06 8.16
N ARG A 146 3.49 -17.31 7.29
CA ARG A 146 3.62 -18.25 6.16
C ARG A 146 4.53 -17.74 5.04
N GLY A 147 4.68 -16.41 4.94
CA GLY A 147 5.50 -15.76 3.93
C GLY A 147 6.96 -15.61 4.34
N THR A 148 7.26 -15.53 5.65
CA THR A 148 8.62 -15.43 6.19
C THR A 148 9.27 -16.79 6.45
N GLY A 149 8.49 -17.87 6.55
CA GLY A 149 8.97 -19.23 6.85
C GLY A 149 9.51 -20.00 5.64
N LYS A 150 10.01 -19.31 4.61
CA LYS A 150 10.66 -19.91 3.43
C LYS A 150 11.86 -19.08 3.02
#